data_AF-A0A839IX71-F1
#
_entry.id   AF-A0A839IX71-F1
#
_cell.length_a   1.000
_cell.length_b   1.000
_cell.length_c   1.000
_cell.angle_alpha   90.00
_cell.angle_beta   90.00
_cell.angle_gamma   90.00
#
_symmetry.space_group_name_H-M   'P 1'
#
loop_
_entity.id
_entity.type
_entity.pdbx_description
1 polymer ?
#
loop_
_entity_poly.entity_id
_entity_poly.type
_entity_poly.pdbx_seq_one_letter_code
_entity_poly.pdbx_strand_id
1 'polypeptide(L)'
;MNSKRPVNLDLTTIKLPLPAYTSILHRITGVILFVGLAFLFAAFDSSLESKESFEAVKETLQESAFAKFVLWGLLSALAYHVVAGIKHLIMDVGIGETLEGGLQGAKLTLAISAVLILLAGVWVW
;
A
#
# COMPACT_ATOMS: atom_id res chain seq x y z
N MET A 1 -9.04 -32.94 31.75
CA MET A 1 -9.90 -33.13 30.56
C MET A 1 -9.96 -31.78 29.85
N ASN A 2 -9.38 -31.65 28.66
CA ASN A 2 -9.32 -30.38 27.93
C ASN A 2 -10.69 -30.12 27.28
N SER A 3 -11.46 -29.17 27.83
CA SER A 3 -12.83 -28.86 27.42
C SER A 3 -12.93 -27.90 26.23
N LYS A 4 -11.82 -27.60 25.56
CA LYS A 4 -11.78 -26.65 24.45
C LYS A 4 -12.36 -27.28 23.19
N ARG A 5 -13.48 -26.74 22.72
CA ARG A 5 -14.11 -27.14 21.46
C ARG A 5 -13.20 -26.78 20.27
N PRO A 6 -13.18 -27.60 19.20
CA PRO A 6 -12.46 -27.27 17.99
C PRO A 6 -13.06 -26.03 17.32
N VAL A 7 -12.20 -25.23 16.69
CA VAL A 7 -12.58 -24.01 15.95
C VAL A 7 -12.16 -24.19 14.50
N ASN A 8 -13.07 -23.92 13.56
CA ASN A 8 -12.72 -23.91 12.14
C ASN A 8 -12.12 -22.55 11.77
N LEU A 9 -10.78 -22.48 11.67
CA LEU A 9 -10.00 -21.31 11.25
C LEU A 9 -9.01 -21.65 10.13
N ASP A 10 -9.26 -22.74 9.40
CA ASP A 10 -8.47 -23.04 8.23
C ASP A 10 -8.87 -22.11 7.07
N LEU A 11 -8.11 -21.04 6.89
CA LEU A 11 -8.35 -20.01 5.87
C LEU A 11 -8.31 -20.58 4.45
N THR A 12 -7.66 -21.72 4.22
CA THR A 12 -7.61 -22.36 2.89
C THR A 12 -8.96 -22.96 2.49
N THR A 13 -9.84 -23.21 3.46
CA THR A 13 -11.20 -23.73 3.24
C THR A 13 -12.24 -22.63 3.05
N ILE A 14 -11.89 -21.36 3.32
CA ILE A 14 -12.80 -20.22 3.31
C ILE A 14 -12.68 -19.44 2.00
N LYS A 15 -13.80 -19.26 1.29
CA LYS A 15 -13.86 -18.44 0.07
C LYS A 15 -14.08 -16.97 0.44
N LEU A 16 -13.05 -16.15 0.25
CA LEU A 16 -13.13 -14.71 0.51
C LEU A 16 -13.61 -13.94 -0.73
N PRO A 17 -14.51 -12.95 -0.59
CA PRO A 17 -14.91 -12.09 -1.70
C PRO A 17 -13.84 -11.01 -1.96
N LEU A 18 -13.89 -10.37 -3.14
CA LEU A 18 -12.93 -9.32 -3.52
C LEU A 18 -12.75 -8.19 -2.48
N PRO A 19 -13.80 -7.66 -1.83
CA PRO A 19 -13.66 -6.63 -0.80
C PRO A 19 -12.83 -7.08 0.42
N ALA A 20 -12.80 -8.38 0.73
CA ALA A 20 -11.98 -8.91 1.82
C ALA A 20 -10.49 -8.85 1.46
N TYR A 21 -10.13 -9.21 0.22
CA TYR A 21 -8.76 -9.08 -0.27
C TYR A 21 -8.30 -7.62 -0.31
N THR A 22 -9.15 -6.71 -0.78
CA THR A 22 -8.77 -5.29 -0.80
C THR A 22 -8.64 -4.69 0.60
N SER A 23 -9.45 -5.15 1.56
CA SER A 23 -9.30 -4.75 2.96
C SER A 23 -8.00 -5.24 3.59
N ILE A 24 -7.61 -6.50 3.39
CA ILE A 24 -6.34 -7.00 3.97
C ILE A 24 -5.12 -6.35 3.29
N LEU A 25 -5.18 -6.09 1.98
CA LEU A 25 -4.14 -5.33 1.28
C LEU A 25 -3.99 -3.92 1.86
N HIS A 26 -5.09 -3.21 2.17
CA HIS A 26 -5.02 -1.89 2.78
C HIS A 26 -4.31 -1.92 4.14
N ARG A 27 -4.55 -2.96 4.95
CA ARG A 27 -3.83 -3.16 6.22
C ARG A 27 -2.34 -3.43 6.01
N ILE A 28 -2.01 -4.32 5.08
CA ILE A 28 -0.63 -4.66 4.76
C ILE A 28 0.13 -3.43 4.25
N THR A 29 -0.46 -2.64 3.34
CA THR A 29 0.19 -1.42 2.86
C THR A 29 0.38 -0.38 3.95
N GLY A 30 -0.52 -0.30 4.93
CA GLY A 30 -0.35 0.56 6.11
C GLY A 30 0.89 0.19 6.93
N VAL A 31 1.11 -1.11 7.16
CA VAL A 31 2.32 -1.60 7.86
C VAL A 31 3.58 -1.35 7.04
N ILE A 32 3.54 -1.60 5.72
CA ILE A 32 4.66 -1.33 4.82
C ILE A 32 5.05 0.15 4.89
N LEU A 33 4.07 1.06 4.84
CA LEU A 33 4.33 2.50 4.91
C LEU A 33 4.88 2.92 6.26
N PHE A 34 4.34 2.39 7.36
CA PHE A 34 4.85 2.69 8.70
C PHE A 34 6.33 2.34 8.85
N VAL A 35 6.74 1.14 8.41
CA VAL A 35 8.16 0.74 8.40
C VAL A 35 8.96 1.56 7.35
N GLY A 36 8.35 1.80 6.19
CA GLY A 36 8.92 2.55 5.08
C GLY A 36 9.31 3.98 5.42
N LEU A 37 8.58 4.63 6.33
CA LEU A 37 8.88 5.99 6.80
C LEU A 37 10.30 6.12 7.37
N ALA A 38 10.85 5.08 7.99
CA ALA A 38 12.22 5.13 8.50
C ALA A 38 13.24 5.37 7.36
N PHE A 39 13.07 4.70 6.23
CA PHE A 39 13.93 4.87 5.06
C PHE A 39 13.69 6.23 4.39
N LEU A 40 12.43 6.64 4.25
CA LEU A 40 12.08 7.92 3.63
C LEU A 40 12.60 9.10 4.46
N PHE A 41 12.48 9.06 5.78
CA PHE A 41 13.02 10.12 6.64
C PHE A 41 14.54 10.15 6.65
N ALA A 42 15.21 8.99 6.64
CA ALA A 42 16.66 8.97 6.53
C ALA A 42 17.16 9.59 5.22
N ALA A 43 16.53 9.23 4.09
CA ALA A 43 16.86 9.81 2.79
C ALA A 43 16.50 11.31 2.72
N PHE A 44 15.37 11.71 3.29
CA PHE A 44 14.92 13.10 3.33
C PHE A 44 15.85 13.98 4.17
N ASP A 45 16.23 13.53 5.36
CA ASP A 45 17.15 14.23 6.25
C ASP A 45 18.52 14.44 5.57
N SER A 46 19.10 13.36 5.02
CA SER A 46 20.35 13.42 4.26
C SER A 46 20.22 14.33 3.04
N SER A 47 19.08 14.36 2.35
CA SER A 47 18.88 15.24 1.18
C SER A 47 18.91 16.74 1.52
N LEU A 48 18.70 17.12 2.79
CA LEU A 48 18.66 18.51 3.22
C LEU A 48 19.95 19.00 3.88
N GLU A 49 20.88 18.09 4.20
CA GLU A 49 22.06 18.39 5.01
C GLU A 49 23.09 19.26 4.27
N SER A 50 23.39 18.93 3.02
CA SER A 50 24.36 19.66 2.20
C SER A 50 24.18 19.33 0.71
N LYS A 51 24.87 20.08 -0.16
CA LYS A 51 24.87 19.80 -1.60
C LYS A 51 25.48 18.43 -1.90
N GLU A 52 26.57 18.08 -1.22
CA GLU A 52 27.27 16.81 -1.38
C GLU A 52 26.39 15.64 -0.95
N SER A 53 25.69 15.78 0.18
CA SER A 53 24.77 14.76 0.68
C SER A 53 23.55 14.59 -0.23
N PHE A 54 22.99 15.69 -0.75
CA PHE A 54 21.91 15.64 -1.73
C PHE A 54 22.31 14.88 -3.01
N GLU A 55 23.49 15.18 -3.58
CA GLU A 55 23.97 14.47 -4.77
C GLU A 55 24.22 12.98 -4.48
N ALA A 56 24.67 12.61 -3.28
CA ALA A 56 24.83 11.20 -2.90
C ALA A 56 23.48 10.44 -2.82
N VAL A 57 22.43 11.05 -2.26
CA VAL A 57 21.07 10.47 -2.26
C VAL A 57 20.55 10.33 -3.68
N LYS A 58 20.73 11.36 -4.50
CA LYS A 58 20.34 11.36 -5.90
C LYS A 58 21.06 10.29 -6.71
N GLU A 59 22.38 10.16 -6.58
CA GLU A 59 23.18 9.13 -7.24
C GLU A 59 22.72 7.73 -6.81
N THR A 60 22.48 7.52 -5.51
CA THR A 60 21.93 6.26 -4.99
C THR A 60 20.61 5.92 -5.66
N LEU A 61 19.70 6.88 -5.79
CA LEU A 61 18.41 6.69 -6.46
C LEU A 61 18.54 6.54 -7.98
N GLN A 62 19.59 7.05 -8.63
CA GLN A 62 19.80 6.94 -10.07
C GLN A 62 20.45 5.62 -10.48
N GLU A 63 21.46 5.18 -9.72
CA GLU A 63 22.32 4.04 -10.07
C GLU A 63 21.85 2.73 -9.43
N SER A 64 21.23 2.78 -8.24
CA SER A 64 20.79 1.56 -7.54
C SER A 64 19.38 1.15 -7.96
N ALA A 65 19.30 0.13 -8.82
CA ALA A 65 18.04 -0.53 -9.16
C ALA A 65 17.26 -1.03 -7.92
N PHE A 66 17.98 -1.47 -6.88
CA PHE A 66 17.37 -1.87 -5.61
C PHE A 66 16.74 -0.69 -4.88
N ALA A 67 17.43 0.45 -4.79
CA ALA A 67 16.87 1.65 -4.17
C ALA A 67 15.63 2.16 -4.93
N LYS A 68 15.68 2.17 -6.27
CA LYS A 68 14.52 2.46 -7.13
C LYS A 68 13.36 1.49 -6.87
N PHE A 69 13.63 0.20 -6.77
CA PHE A 69 12.61 -0.81 -6.49
C PHE A 69 11.95 -0.60 -5.13
N VAL A 70 12.74 -0.32 -4.09
CA VAL A 70 12.22 0.01 -2.75
C VAL A 70 11.37 1.29 -2.80
N LEU A 71 11.85 2.35 -3.43
CA LEU A 71 11.10 3.61 -3.57
C LEU A 71 9.79 3.41 -4.32
N TRP A 72 9.83 2.70 -5.45
CA TRP A 72 8.63 2.36 -6.22
C TRP A 72 7.66 1.49 -5.41
N GLY A 73 8.17 0.53 -4.63
CA GLY A 73 7.36 -0.30 -3.73
C GLY A 73 6.65 0.53 -2.65
N LEU A 74 7.34 1.50 -2.06
CA LEU A 74 6.75 2.43 -1.08
C LEU A 74 5.71 3.36 -1.72
N LEU A 75 5.98 3.92 -2.89
CA LEU A 75 5.01 4.71 -3.65
C LEU A 75 3.80 3.88 -4.06
N SER A 76 4.00 2.61 -4.40
CA SER A 76 2.93 1.69 -4.76
C SER A 76 2.04 1.36 -3.56
N ALA A 77 2.65 1.10 -2.40
CA ALA A 77 1.92 0.91 -1.15
C ALA A 77 1.13 2.17 -0.78
N LEU A 78 1.73 3.36 -0.94
CA LEU A 78 1.08 4.65 -0.68
C LEU A 78 -0.13 4.86 -1.58
N ALA A 79 0.04 4.68 -2.89
CA ALA A 79 -1.02 4.83 -3.88
C ALA A 79 -2.21 3.92 -3.54
N TYR A 80 -1.96 2.63 -3.28
CA TYR A 80 -3.00 1.70 -2.90
C TYR A 80 -3.66 2.09 -1.57
N HIS A 81 -2.86 2.40 -0.54
CA HIS A 81 -3.37 2.70 0.79
C HIS A 81 -4.29 3.91 0.79
N VAL A 82 -3.90 4.98 0.08
CA VAL A 82 -4.68 6.21 -0.05
C VAL A 82 -5.97 5.97 -0.83
N VAL A 83 -5.92 5.29 -1.98
CA VAL A 83 -7.14 5.01 -2.78
C VAL A 83 -8.13 4.14 -1.99
N ALA A 84 -7.63 3.10 -1.31
CA ALA A 84 -8.46 2.25 -0.45
C ALA A 84 -9.00 3.04 0.76
N GLY A 85 -8.19 3.91 1.35
CA GLY A 85 -8.59 4.79 2.46
C GLY A 85 -9.67 5.79 2.06
N ILE A 86 -9.55 6.43 0.89
CA ILE A 86 -10.59 7.31 0.34
C ILE A 86 -11.89 6.53 0.14
N LYS A 87 -11.82 5.31 -0.42
CA LYS A 87 -12.99 4.44 -0.53
C LYS A 87 -13.62 4.16 0.84
N HIS A 88 -12.82 3.92 1.87
CA HIS A 88 -13.32 3.77 3.25
C HIS A 88 -14.02 5.04 3.75
N LEU A 89 -13.39 6.21 3.63
CA LEU A 89 -13.98 7.49 4.05
C LEU A 89 -15.30 7.80 3.33
N ILE A 90 -15.42 7.44 2.04
CA ILE A 90 -16.66 7.58 1.27
C ILE A 90 -17.76 6.66 1.83
N MET A 91 -17.41 5.42 2.19
CA MET A 91 -18.35 4.49 2.82
C MET A 91 -18.74 4.96 4.22
N ASP A 92 -17.82 5.52 5.00
CA ASP A 92 -18.07 6.02 6.36
C ASP A 92 -19.09 7.19 6.40
N VAL A 93 -19.28 7.90 5.28
CA VAL A 93 -20.33 8.91 5.12
C VAL A 93 -21.63 8.37 4.49
N GLY A 94 -21.78 7.05 4.41
CA GLY A 94 -23.01 6.38 3.97
C GLY A 94 -23.10 6.13 2.45
N ILE A 95 -22.02 6.30 1.69
CA ILE A 95 -22.05 6.17 0.22
C ILE A 95 -21.43 4.82 -0.20
N GLY A 96 -22.21 3.98 -0.89
CA GLY A 96 -21.72 2.72 -1.46
C GLY A 96 -21.62 1.55 -0.48
N GLU A 97 -22.42 1.55 0.59
CA GLU A 97 -22.42 0.55 1.67
C GLU A 97 -23.09 -0.80 1.31
N THR A 98 -23.73 -0.88 0.14
CA THR A 98 -24.37 -2.13 -0.32
C THR A 98 -23.34 -3.18 -0.74
N LEU A 99 -23.76 -4.44 -0.88
CA LEU A 99 -22.88 -5.51 -1.35
C LEU A 99 -22.33 -5.24 -2.74
N GLU A 100 -23.19 -4.84 -3.69
CA GLU A 100 -22.76 -4.34 -5.01
C GLU A 100 -21.82 -3.14 -4.90
N GLY A 101 -22.13 -2.18 -4.03
CA GLY A 101 -21.31 -0.99 -3.80
C GLY A 101 -19.90 -1.33 -3.33
N GLY A 102 -19.79 -2.23 -2.34
CA GLY A 102 -18.51 -2.74 -1.85
C GLY A 102 -17.70 -3.48 -2.93
N LEU A 103 -18.37 -4.26 -3.78
CA LEU A 103 -17.72 -4.94 -4.90
C LEU A 103 -17.23 -3.96 -5.98
N GLN A 104 -18.05 -2.98 -6.36
CA GLN A 104 -17.67 -1.94 -7.31
C GLN A 104 -16.53 -1.08 -6.77
N GLY A 105 -16.62 -0.66 -5.50
CA GLY A 105 -15.57 0.08 -4.81
C GLY A 105 -14.25 -0.69 -4.79
N ALA A 106 -14.27 -1.99 -4.50
CA ALA A 106 -13.08 -2.83 -4.54
C ALA A 106 -12.43 -2.91 -5.94
N LYS A 107 -13.24 -3.05 -7.00
CA LYS A 107 -12.75 -3.03 -8.39
C LYS A 107 -12.14 -1.69 -8.75
N LEU A 108 -12.80 -0.58 -8.39
CA LEU A 108 -12.31 0.77 -8.65
C LEU A 108 -11.01 1.05 -7.90
N THR A 109 -10.90 0.64 -6.63
CA THR A 109 -9.66 0.73 -5.86
C THR A 109 -8.51 0.06 -6.59
N LEU A 110 -8.70 -1.16 -7.10
CA LEU A 110 -7.66 -1.88 -7.84
C LEU A 110 -7.29 -1.18 -9.15
N ALA A 111 -8.28 -0.75 -9.93
CA ALA A 111 -8.04 -0.10 -11.22
C ALA A 111 -7.28 1.22 -11.08
N ILE A 112 -7.74 2.11 -10.18
CA ILE A 112 -7.08 3.40 -9.93
C ILE A 112 -5.68 3.18 -9.37
N SER A 113 -5.52 2.28 -8.39
CA SER A 113 -4.21 2.00 -7.81
C SER A 113 -3.25 1.45 -8.85
N ALA A 114 -3.68 0.55 -9.74
CA ALA A 114 -2.83 0.01 -10.80
C ALA A 114 -2.32 1.11 -11.73
N VAL A 115 -3.17 2.05 -12.15
CA VAL A 115 -2.75 3.20 -12.95
C VAL A 115 -1.71 4.05 -12.21
N LEU A 116 -1.97 4.39 -10.94
CA LEU A 116 -1.04 5.19 -10.14
C LEU A 116 0.31 4.48 -9.91
N ILE A 117 0.29 3.17 -9.69
CA ILE A 117 1.49 2.33 -9.51
C ILE A 117 2.34 2.32 -10.78
N LEU A 118 1.71 2.20 -11.95
CA LEU A 118 2.42 2.25 -13.23
C LEU A 118 3.01 3.64 -13.50
N LEU A 119 2.26 4.71 -13.22
CA LEU A 119 2.75 6.08 -13.33
C LEU A 119 3.93 6.34 -12.37
N ALA A 120 3.86 5.84 -11.14
CA ALA A 120 4.98 5.89 -10.21
C ALA A 120 6.19 5.11 -10.72
N GLY A 121 5.97 3.97 -11.40
CA GLY A 121 7.03 3.21 -12.06
C GLY A 121 7.74 4.03 -13.14
N VAL A 122 6.97 4.68 -14.02
CA VAL A 122 7.49 5.59 -15.06
C VAL A 122 8.21 6.80 -14.46
N TRP A 123 7.80 7.28 -13.28
CA TRP A 123 8.47 8.41 -12.64
C TRP A 123 9.80 8.03 -11.99
N VAL A 124 9.89 6.83 -11.41
CA VAL A 124 11.09 6.36 -10.70
C VAL A 124 12.17 5.84 -11.66
N TRP A 125 11.79 5.33 -12.83
CA TRP A 125 12.68 4.73 -13.82
C TRP A 125 12.85 5.60 -15.07
#